data_AF-A0A349DR04-F1
#
_entry.id   AF-A0A349DR04-F1
#
_cell.length_a   1.000
_cell.length_b   1.000
_cell.length_c   1.000
_cell.angle_alpha   90.00
_cell.angle_beta   90.00
_cell.angle_gamma   90.00
#
_symmetry.space_group_name_H-M   'P 1'
#
loop_
_entity.id
_entity.type
_entity.pdbx_description
1 polymer ?
#
loop_
_entity_poly.entity_id
_entity_poly.type
_entity_poly.pdbx_seq_one_letter_code
_entity_poly.pdbx_strand_id
1 'polypeptide(L)'
;MNSSILIQQIKEAFAKVPKPYNHFGIYTARAHDEYEEPTEEEQAQDRMLDRYDLTPLQMHECYTALSFLEPAGFHYYLPAFMILALQQNEIKDKALKDSVVFESTDFALNPTQNPDLKDYQEKRFRRLTQSQIKVILAYLQQRQQMHSWNHKFYEEVIGYWANRS
;
A
#
# COMPACT_ATOMS: atom_id res chain seq x y z
N MET A 1 16.07 0.51 10.82
CA MET A 1 16.25 1.95 10.51
C MET A 1 15.28 2.73 11.40
N ASN A 2 15.52 4.01 11.74
CA ASN A 2 14.48 4.77 12.43
C ASN A 2 13.27 4.93 11.47
N SER A 3 12.06 4.52 11.89
CA SER A 3 10.84 4.60 11.06
C SER A 3 10.65 5.99 10.46
N SER A 4 11.01 7.06 11.18
CA SER A 4 10.90 8.43 10.67
C SER A 4 11.81 8.71 9.46
N ILE A 5 13.04 8.16 9.45
CA ILE A 5 13.96 8.31 8.30
C ILE A 5 13.40 7.57 7.08
N LEU A 6 12.91 6.36 7.29
CA LEU A 6 12.34 5.54 6.22
C LEU A 6 11.06 6.18 5.63
N ILE A 7 10.19 6.73 6.49
CA ILE A 7 8.99 7.47 6.05
C ILE A 7 9.38 8.65 5.14
N GLN A 8 10.42 9.41 5.51
CA GLN A 8 10.90 10.52 4.69
C GLN A 8 11.42 10.03 3.33
N GLN A 9 12.19 8.94 3.31
CA GLN A 9 12.66 8.33 2.07
C GLN A 9 11.51 7.84 1.18
N ILE A 10 10.46 7.26 1.76
CA ILE A 10 9.25 6.86 1.04
C ILE A 10 8.57 8.09 0.42
N LYS A 11 8.40 9.18 1.18
CA LYS A 11 7.81 10.41 0.66
C LYS A 11 8.61 10.98 -0.52
N GLU A 12 9.93 11.01 -0.41
CA GLU A 12 10.82 11.49 -1.48
C GLU A 12 10.75 10.62 -2.73
N ALA A 13 10.82 9.29 -2.59
CA ALA A 13 10.78 8.35 -3.71
C ALA A 13 9.45 8.40 -4.48
N PHE A 14 8.36 8.77 -3.82
CA PHE A 14 7.01 8.87 -4.41
C PHE A 14 6.51 10.32 -4.58
N ALA A 15 7.36 11.33 -4.37
CA ALA A 15 6.96 12.74 -4.42
C ALA A 15 6.37 13.16 -5.77
N LYS A 16 6.94 12.62 -6.86
CA LYS A 16 6.57 12.96 -8.25
C LYS A 16 5.49 12.06 -8.85
N VAL A 17 4.91 11.13 -8.09
CA VAL A 17 3.84 10.27 -8.61
C VAL A 17 2.57 11.11 -8.75
N PRO A 18 2.02 11.26 -9.98
CA PRO A 18 0.84 12.08 -10.20
C PRO A 18 -0.40 11.40 -9.64
N LYS A 19 -1.36 12.19 -9.15
CA LYS A 19 -2.71 11.70 -8.88
C LYS A 19 -3.37 11.31 -10.22
N PRO A 20 -3.93 10.10 -10.36
CA PRO A 20 -4.65 9.69 -11.57
C PRO A 20 -5.79 10.66 -11.96
N TYR A 21 -6.03 10.83 -13.26
CA TYR A 21 -7.17 11.59 -13.79
C TYR A 21 -8.44 10.73 -13.74
N ASN A 22 -9.61 11.31 -13.41
CA ASN A 22 -10.86 10.58 -13.13
C ASN A 22 -10.67 9.47 -12.07
N HIS A 23 -10.01 9.87 -10.98
CA HIS A 23 -9.49 9.00 -9.94
C HIS A 23 -10.54 8.09 -9.30
N PHE A 24 -10.44 6.79 -9.58
CA PHE A 24 -10.93 5.73 -8.71
C PHE A 24 -9.99 5.61 -7.52
N GLY A 25 -10.45 6.05 -6.34
CA GLY A 25 -9.66 6.03 -5.13
C GLY A 25 -9.97 4.85 -4.22
N ILE A 26 -9.62 4.99 -2.95
CA ILE A 26 -9.70 3.89 -1.99
C ILE A 26 -11.16 3.48 -1.70
N TYR A 27 -12.10 4.44 -1.74
CA TYR A 27 -13.50 4.14 -1.48
C TYR A 27 -14.15 3.46 -2.68
N THR A 28 -13.86 3.92 -3.89
CA THR A 28 -14.29 3.21 -5.10
C THR A 28 -13.73 1.79 -5.14
N ALA A 29 -12.45 1.62 -4.79
CA ALA A 29 -11.82 0.30 -4.74
C ALA A 29 -12.49 -0.63 -3.71
N ARG A 30 -12.86 -0.10 -2.53
CA ARG A 30 -13.63 -0.82 -1.50
C ARG A 30 -15.03 -1.21 -2.00
N ALA A 31 -15.77 -0.28 -2.59
CA ALA A 31 -17.12 -0.55 -3.11
C ALA A 31 -17.11 -1.69 -4.13
N HIS A 32 -16.14 -1.70 -5.06
CA HIS A 32 -16.02 -2.78 -6.04
C HIS A 32 -15.65 -4.14 -5.43
N ASP A 33 -14.86 -4.18 -4.37
CA ASP A 33 -14.60 -5.42 -3.59
C ASP A 33 -15.88 -5.94 -2.93
N GLU A 34 -16.75 -5.04 -2.50
CA GLU A 34 -18.06 -5.35 -1.91
C GLU A 34 -19.15 -5.67 -2.95
N TYR A 35 -18.80 -5.71 -4.25
CA TYR A 35 -19.74 -5.87 -5.37
C TYR A 35 -20.78 -4.74 -5.45
N GLU A 36 -20.40 -3.55 -4.99
CA GLU A 36 -21.20 -2.34 -5.02
C GLU A 36 -20.61 -1.29 -5.99
N GLU A 37 -21.41 -0.26 -6.26
CA GLU A 37 -20.97 0.96 -6.93
C GLU A 37 -20.72 2.05 -5.87
N PRO A 38 -19.65 2.85 -6.00
CA PRO A 38 -19.38 3.90 -5.04
C PRO A 38 -20.46 4.99 -5.09
N THR A 39 -20.83 5.50 -3.92
CA THR A 39 -21.74 6.63 -3.80
C THR A 39 -21.12 7.92 -4.35
N GLU A 40 -21.93 8.93 -4.68
CA GLU A 40 -21.43 10.24 -5.14
C GLU A 40 -20.50 10.90 -4.10
N GLU A 41 -20.76 10.66 -2.82
CA GLU A 41 -20.00 11.15 -1.68
C GLU A 41 -18.63 10.48 -1.61
N GLU A 42 -18.57 9.16 -1.75
CA GLU A 42 -17.31 8.40 -1.81
C GLU A 42 -16.46 8.81 -3.01
N GLN A 43 -17.08 8.96 -4.18
CA GLN A 43 -16.37 9.46 -5.35
C GLN A 43 -15.86 10.90 -5.14
N ALA A 44 -16.61 11.74 -4.44
CA ALA A 44 -16.16 13.09 -4.08
C ALA A 44 -14.97 13.04 -3.12
N GLN A 45 -15.00 12.14 -2.12
CA GLN A 45 -13.88 11.92 -1.21
C GLN A 45 -12.64 11.43 -1.96
N ASP A 46 -12.76 10.46 -2.86
CA ASP A 46 -11.66 9.97 -3.69
C ASP A 46 -11.01 11.10 -4.51
N ARG A 47 -11.82 11.98 -5.11
CA ARG A 47 -11.32 13.14 -5.86
C ARG A 47 -10.56 14.13 -4.98
N MET A 48 -10.97 14.33 -3.73
CA MET A 48 -10.36 15.31 -2.82
C MET A 48 -9.17 14.76 -2.03
N LEU A 49 -9.18 13.49 -1.64
CA LEU A 49 -8.19 12.88 -0.74
C LEU A 49 -6.81 12.84 -1.39
N ASP A 50 -5.81 13.52 -0.82
CA ASP A 50 -4.41 13.27 -1.15
C ASP A 50 -3.94 11.99 -0.45
N ARG A 51 -3.05 11.23 -1.09
CA ARG A 51 -2.47 10.02 -0.52
C ARG A 51 -1.92 10.23 0.90
N TYR A 52 -1.26 11.35 1.19
CA TYR A 52 -0.63 11.56 2.51
C TYR A 52 -1.58 12.10 3.57
N ASP A 53 -2.82 12.42 3.21
CA ASP A 53 -3.89 12.76 4.14
C ASP A 53 -4.71 11.51 4.55
N LEU A 54 -4.38 10.33 4.02
CA LEU A 54 -5.00 9.07 4.38
C LEU A 54 -4.81 8.77 5.87
N THR A 55 -5.92 8.51 6.56
CA THR A 55 -5.90 8.20 8.00
C THR A 55 -5.83 6.69 8.28
N PRO A 56 -5.38 6.29 9.48
CA PRO A 56 -5.47 4.89 9.93
C PRO A 56 -6.88 4.29 9.84
N LEU A 57 -7.92 5.07 10.14
CA LEU A 57 -9.31 4.61 10.07
C LEU A 57 -9.73 4.35 8.63
N GLN A 58 -9.42 5.25 7.70
CA GLN A 58 -9.71 5.05 6.28
C GLN A 58 -8.94 3.86 5.69
N MET A 59 -7.67 3.66 6.09
CA MET A 59 -6.93 2.45 5.70
C MET A 59 -7.60 1.17 6.23
N HIS A 60 -8.15 1.22 7.45
CA HIS A 60 -8.89 0.09 8.01
C HIS A 60 -10.21 -0.18 7.28
N GLU A 61 -10.99 0.86 6.98
CA GLU A 61 -12.24 0.75 6.24
C GLU A 61 -12.03 0.33 4.78
N CYS A 62 -10.92 0.75 4.17
CA CYS A 62 -10.58 0.49 2.76
C CYS A 62 -9.36 -0.43 2.62
N TYR A 63 -9.19 -1.41 3.52
CA TYR A 63 -7.96 -2.23 3.58
C TYR A 63 -7.72 -3.08 2.33
N THR A 64 -8.76 -3.41 1.57
CA THR A 64 -8.65 -4.14 0.30
C THR A 64 -8.30 -3.25 -0.90
N ALA A 65 -8.30 -1.92 -0.74
CA ALA A 65 -8.18 -0.98 -1.84
C ALA A 65 -6.95 -1.22 -2.73
N LEU A 66 -5.77 -1.53 -2.16
CA LEU A 66 -4.55 -1.78 -2.96
C LEU A 66 -4.69 -2.94 -3.97
N SER A 67 -5.61 -3.87 -3.74
CA SER A 67 -5.89 -5.00 -4.65
C SER A 67 -6.79 -4.58 -5.82
N PHE A 68 -7.68 -3.62 -5.60
CA PHE A 68 -8.72 -3.21 -6.55
C PHE A 68 -8.41 -1.91 -7.29
N LEU A 69 -7.48 -1.11 -6.76
CA LEU A 69 -6.99 0.07 -7.46
C LEU A 69 -6.37 -0.30 -8.80
N GLU A 70 -6.71 0.47 -9.84
CA GLU A 70 -6.00 0.43 -11.12
C GLU A 70 -4.49 0.69 -10.93
N PRO A 71 -3.63 0.29 -11.89
CA PRO A 71 -2.18 0.43 -11.74
C PRO A 71 -1.67 1.83 -11.39
N ALA A 72 -2.31 2.89 -11.89
CA ALA A 72 -1.94 4.26 -11.55
C ALA A 72 -2.38 4.63 -10.11
N GLY A 73 -3.56 4.18 -9.68
CA GLY A 73 -4.05 4.37 -8.31
C GLY A 73 -3.21 3.61 -7.29
N PHE A 74 -2.83 2.36 -7.59
CA PHE A 74 -1.90 1.59 -6.77
C PHE A 74 -0.57 2.34 -6.58
N HIS A 75 0.02 2.83 -7.67
CA HIS A 75 1.27 3.58 -7.63
C HIS A 75 1.17 4.85 -6.77
N TYR A 76 0.03 5.53 -6.84
CA TYR A 76 -0.24 6.75 -6.08
C TYR A 76 -0.48 6.49 -4.58
N TYR A 77 -1.28 5.48 -4.19
CA TYR A 77 -1.60 5.24 -2.77
C TYR A 77 -0.64 4.33 -2.02
N LEU A 78 0.14 3.49 -2.71
CA LEU A 78 1.12 2.60 -2.07
C LEU A 78 1.99 3.28 -0.99
N PRO A 79 2.58 4.48 -1.20
CA PRO A 79 3.40 5.11 -0.17
C PRO A 79 2.62 5.46 1.10
N ALA A 80 1.33 5.82 1.00
CA ALA A 80 0.51 6.12 2.17
C ALA A 80 0.26 4.88 3.01
N PHE A 81 -0.10 3.78 2.36
CA PHE A 81 -0.30 2.48 2.99
C PHE A 81 0.98 1.95 3.66
N MET A 82 2.14 2.11 3.03
CA MET A 82 3.44 1.77 3.64
C MET A 82 3.73 2.63 4.88
N ILE A 83 3.47 3.94 4.81
CA ILE A 83 3.71 4.86 5.93
C ILE A 83 2.81 4.50 7.12
N LEU A 84 1.51 4.31 6.89
CA LEU A 84 0.56 3.96 7.95
C LEU A 84 0.90 2.61 8.59
N ALA A 85 1.32 1.60 7.82
CA ALA A 85 1.78 0.32 8.35
C ALA A 85 3.06 0.46 9.20
N LEU A 86 3.97 1.39 8.89
CA LEU A 86 5.15 1.68 9.72
C LEU A 86 4.79 2.42 11.02
N GLN A 87 3.72 3.22 10.98
CA GLN A 87 3.25 4.03 12.11
C GLN A 87 2.21 3.31 12.97
N GLN A 88 1.93 2.02 12.72
CA GLN A 88 0.93 1.24 13.46
C GLN A 88 1.06 1.40 14.98
N ASN A 89 2.28 1.32 15.52
CA ASN A 89 2.53 1.44 16.96
C ASN A 89 2.28 2.85 17.55
N GLU A 90 2.15 3.88 16.70
CA GLU A 90 1.85 5.26 17.08
C GLU A 90 0.33 5.50 17.19
N ILE A 91 -0.50 4.56 16.72
CA ILE A 91 -1.96 4.67 16.77
C ILE A 91 -2.45 4.57 18.22
N LYS A 92 -3.19 5.59 18.65
CA LYS A 92 -3.73 5.69 20.02
C LYS A 92 -4.89 4.74 20.28
N ASP A 93 -5.77 4.57 19.29
CA ASP A 93 -6.88 3.63 19.38
C ASP A 93 -6.33 2.20 19.38
N LYS A 94 -6.57 1.47 20.47
CA LYS A 94 -6.03 0.12 20.64
C LYS A 94 -6.64 -0.88 19.65
N ALA A 95 -7.94 -0.81 19.39
CA ALA A 95 -8.61 -1.75 18.48
C ALA A 95 -8.09 -1.56 17.05
N LEU A 96 -7.91 -0.30 16.64
CA LEU A 96 -7.33 0.01 15.34
C LEU A 96 -5.86 -0.41 15.27
N LYS A 97 -5.05 -0.07 16.27
CA LYS A 97 -3.63 -0.44 16.34
C LYS A 97 -3.41 -1.95 16.23
N ASP A 98 -4.22 -2.74 16.93
CA ASP A 98 -4.07 -4.20 16.98
C ASP A 98 -4.71 -4.88 15.74
N SER A 99 -5.25 -4.11 14.79
CA SER A 99 -5.90 -4.63 13.59
C SER A 99 -4.89 -5.19 12.58
N VAL A 100 -5.19 -6.38 12.06
CA VAL A 100 -4.39 -7.08 11.04
C VAL A 100 -4.40 -6.36 9.68
N VAL A 101 -5.31 -5.39 9.48
CA VAL A 101 -5.43 -4.65 8.21
C VAL A 101 -4.15 -3.89 7.84
N PHE A 102 -3.29 -3.56 8.82
CA PHE A 102 -1.99 -2.94 8.56
C PHE A 102 -0.98 -3.87 7.86
N GLU A 103 -1.29 -5.16 7.75
CA GLU A 103 -0.54 -6.14 6.95
C GLU A 103 -1.02 -6.17 5.48
N SER A 104 -2.14 -5.53 5.14
CA SER A 104 -2.68 -5.51 3.76
C SER A 104 -1.67 -4.99 2.73
N THR A 105 -0.85 -4.01 3.11
CA THR A 105 0.25 -3.48 2.30
C THR A 105 1.28 -4.55 1.98
N ASP A 106 1.60 -5.41 2.96
CA ASP A 106 2.59 -6.48 2.83
C ASP A 106 2.07 -7.53 1.83
N PHE A 107 0.79 -7.89 1.92
CA PHE A 107 0.12 -8.77 0.96
C PHE A 107 0.00 -8.17 -0.44
N ALA A 108 -0.27 -6.86 -0.56
CA ALA A 108 -0.35 -6.19 -1.85
C ALA A 108 1.00 -6.15 -2.60
N LEU A 109 2.10 -6.22 -1.86
CA LEU A 109 3.48 -6.32 -2.37
C LEU A 109 3.95 -7.77 -2.60
N ASN A 110 3.19 -8.78 -2.17
CA ASN A 110 3.54 -10.17 -2.36
C ASN A 110 3.32 -10.60 -3.83
N PRO A 111 4.32 -11.17 -4.52
CA PRO A 111 4.12 -11.70 -5.87
C PRO A 111 3.05 -12.78 -5.91
N THR A 112 2.09 -12.64 -6.83
CA THR A 112 1.01 -13.61 -7.01
C THR A 112 1.56 -14.90 -7.63
N GLN A 113 1.11 -16.04 -7.10
CA GLN A 113 1.32 -17.36 -7.71
C GLN A 113 0.17 -17.72 -8.68
N ASN A 114 -0.92 -16.94 -8.67
CA ASN A 114 -2.04 -17.16 -9.57
C ASN A 114 -1.68 -16.63 -10.98
N PRO A 115 -1.63 -17.49 -12.01
CA PRO A 115 -1.28 -17.09 -13.37
C PRO A 115 -2.24 -16.03 -13.94
N ASP A 116 -3.52 -16.07 -13.57
CA ASP A 116 -4.55 -15.16 -14.08
C ASP A 116 -4.36 -13.72 -13.56
N LEU A 117 -3.72 -13.58 -12.40
CA LEU A 117 -3.43 -12.29 -11.78
C LEU A 117 -2.04 -11.75 -12.13
N LYS A 118 -1.18 -12.57 -12.72
CA LYS A 118 0.24 -12.24 -12.95
C LYS A 118 0.40 -11.03 -13.86
N ASP A 119 -0.35 -10.99 -14.96
CA ASP A 119 -0.30 -9.88 -15.91
C ASP A 119 -0.80 -8.57 -15.29
N TYR A 120 -1.86 -8.64 -14.49
CA TYR A 120 -2.37 -7.47 -13.78
C TYR A 120 -1.38 -6.97 -12.72
N GLN A 121 -0.80 -7.87 -11.93
CA GLN A 121 0.22 -7.50 -10.95
C GLN A 121 1.45 -6.90 -11.62
N GLU A 122 1.91 -7.46 -12.74
CA GLU A 122 3.04 -6.89 -13.48
C GLU A 122 2.74 -5.48 -13.98
N LYS A 123 1.52 -5.20 -14.44
CA LYS A 123 1.10 -3.84 -14.83
C LYS A 123 1.24 -2.84 -13.68
N ARG A 124 1.01 -3.26 -12.43
CA ARG A 124 1.23 -2.43 -11.23
C ARG A 124 2.71 -2.28 -10.94
N PHE A 125 3.44 -3.38 -10.81
CA PHE A 125 4.82 -3.37 -10.33
C PHE A 125 5.80 -2.76 -11.32
N ARG A 126 5.59 -2.91 -12.64
CA ARG A 126 6.44 -2.29 -13.67
C ARG A 126 6.44 -0.76 -13.68
N ARG A 127 5.51 -0.12 -12.96
CA ARG A 127 5.44 1.35 -12.84
C ARG A 127 6.42 1.90 -11.80
N LEU A 128 6.93 1.03 -10.93
CA LEU A 128 7.83 1.42 -9.84
C LEU A 128 9.24 1.67 -10.40
N THR A 129 9.84 2.78 -9.98
CA THR A 129 11.24 3.10 -10.32
C THR A 129 12.21 2.36 -9.39
N GLN A 130 13.50 2.30 -9.74
CA GLN A 130 14.52 1.72 -8.83
C GLN A 130 14.56 2.41 -7.47
N SER A 131 14.36 3.74 -7.42
CA SER A 131 14.31 4.46 -6.15
C SER A 131 13.10 4.06 -5.29
N GLN A 132 11.96 3.76 -5.92
CA GLN A 132 10.75 3.30 -5.25
C GLN A 132 10.89 1.85 -4.77
N ILE A 133 11.47 0.98 -5.60
CA ILE A 133 11.78 -0.42 -5.22
C ILE A 133 12.74 -0.45 -4.03
N LYS A 134 13.75 0.42 -4.00
CA LYS A 134 14.69 0.51 -2.87
C LYS A 134 13.99 0.81 -1.54
N VAL A 135 13.03 1.73 -1.53
CA VAL A 135 12.27 2.05 -0.30
C VAL A 135 11.24 0.99 0.04
N ILE A 136 10.68 0.29 -0.94
CA ILE A 136 9.82 -0.91 -0.73
C ILE A 136 10.63 -2.02 -0.04
N LEU A 137 11.87 -2.27 -0.47
CA LEU A 137 12.76 -3.22 0.18
C LEU A 137 13.06 -2.84 1.63
N ALA A 138 13.42 -1.58 1.87
CA ALA A 138 13.66 -1.09 3.22
C ALA A 138 12.40 -1.18 4.11
N TYR A 139 11.22 -0.91 3.54
CA TYR A 139 9.92 -1.11 4.18
C TYR A 139 9.71 -2.58 4.57
N LEU A 140 9.84 -3.53 3.65
CA LEU A 140 9.64 -4.96 3.92
C LEU A 140 10.63 -5.50 4.96
N GLN A 141 11.90 -5.06 4.91
CA GLN A 141 12.90 -5.41 5.92
C GLN A 141 12.54 -4.88 7.31
N GLN A 142 12.01 -3.65 7.40
CA GLN A 142 11.53 -3.08 8.66
C GLN A 142 10.29 -3.83 9.17
N ARG A 143 9.36 -4.19 8.28
CA ARG A 143 8.17 -4.99 8.62
C ARG A 143 8.52 -6.40 9.09
N GLN A 144 9.50 -7.06 8.48
CA GLN A 144 10.05 -8.34 8.95
C GLN A 144 10.57 -8.26 10.39
N GLN A 145 11.22 -7.15 10.76
CA GLN A 145 11.69 -6.94 12.14
C GLN A 145 10.53 -6.74 13.12
N MET A 146 9.46 -6.06 12.70
CA MET A 146 8.24 -5.88 13.50
C MET A 146 7.43 -7.17 13.65
N HIS A 147 7.43 -8.02 12.62
CA HIS A 147 6.65 -9.26 12.53
C HIS A 147 7.54 -10.48 12.38
N SER A 148 8.48 -10.65 13.31
CA SER A 148 9.48 -11.72 13.26
C SER A 148 8.91 -13.13 13.21
N TRP A 149 7.65 -13.31 13.64
CA TRP A 149 6.92 -14.56 13.59
C TRP A 149 6.58 -15.03 12.15
N ASN A 150 6.60 -14.12 11.16
CA ASN A 150 6.28 -14.43 9.76
C ASN A 150 7.52 -14.36 8.83
N HIS A 151 8.68 -14.79 9.34
CA HIS A 151 9.97 -14.62 8.65
C HIS A 151 9.99 -15.13 7.21
N LYS A 152 9.44 -16.33 6.98
CA LYS A 152 9.43 -16.99 5.66
C LYS A 152 8.71 -16.16 4.59
N PHE A 153 7.55 -15.61 4.94
CA PHE A 153 6.81 -14.72 4.03
C PHE A 153 7.67 -13.54 3.61
N TYR A 154 8.29 -12.85 4.58
CA TYR A 154 9.13 -11.69 4.27
C TYR A 154 10.38 -12.07 3.48
N GLU A 155 11.04 -13.20 3.74
CA GLU A 155 12.18 -13.67 2.95
C GLU A 155 11.83 -13.84 1.47
N GLU A 156 10.69 -14.48 1.18
CA GLU A 156 10.20 -14.71 -0.18
C GLU A 156 9.88 -13.38 -0.89
N VAL A 157 9.13 -12.49 -0.22
CA VAL A 157 8.74 -11.20 -0.78
C VAL A 157 9.96 -10.29 -0.97
N ILE A 158 10.86 -10.20 0.00
CA ILE A 158 12.11 -9.44 -0.10
C ILE A 158 12.99 -9.99 -1.24
N GLY A 159 13.13 -11.31 -1.35
CA GLY A 159 13.88 -11.94 -2.43
C GLY A 159 13.35 -11.57 -3.82
N TYR A 160 12.02 -11.53 -3.97
CA TYR A 160 11.39 -11.07 -5.21
C TYR A 160 11.74 -9.62 -5.55
N TRP A 161 11.60 -8.69 -4.59
CA TRP A 161 11.88 -7.28 -4.83
C TRP A 161 13.37 -6.99 -5.01
N ALA A 162 14.26 -7.74 -4.36
CA ALA A 162 15.71 -7.61 -4.52
C ALA A 162 16.16 -7.99 -5.94
N ASN A 163 15.49 -8.95 -6.58
CA ASN A 163 15.75 -9.30 -7.98
C ASN A 163 15.22 -8.25 -8.98
N ARG A 164 14.42 -7.28 -8.52
CA ARG A 164 13.90 -6.16 -9.33
C ARG A 164 14.67 -4.84 -9.13
N SER A 165 15.51 -4.74 -8.09
CA SER A 165 16.22 -3.51 -7.70
C SER A 165 17.46 -3.21 -8.54
#